data_AF-A0A841PZU5-F1
#
_entry.id   AF-A0A841PZU5-F1
#
_cell.length_a   1.000
_cell.length_b   1.000
_cell.length_c   1.000
_cell.angle_alpha   90.00
_cell.angle_beta   90.00
_cell.angle_gamma   90.00
#
_symmetry.space_group_name_H-M   'P 1'
#
loop_
_entity.id
_entity.type
_entity.pdbx_description
1 polymer ?
#
loop_
_entity_poly.entity_id
_entity_poly.type
_entity_poly.pdbx_seq_one_letter_code
_entity_poly.pdbx_strand_id
1 'polypeptide(L)'
;MKLANWEKMTSFASFFALLLIVSPVAGVAAQENETSEDPPTTGFEDREGAEWTTHEEELGFLEEVAEQSERMTYSEVGTSVEDRPLHLVQVGDPLPPTDEEIADGRNMLVIGSQHGNEPAGREMALKLMRDLAFTDDPEVEEQLSEATVLFIPTANPDGRIANTRTNANGMDINRGHLNLEQPEGQVIADVLDEFSPDITVDAHERPGASGNPDMEMLWPRNLNVDENLRDLSAEMVEDYLLSEVEDAGFSTGLYGTPGGAGGGDERISRNILGLRHGLGLLTESAGQQDPEYRVDAQMETLESTLEFYRERMDDIATVVNEAPDRKASAGQEQSEPFYLDGADNWEPTEMLDPHACGYLLHSSQADDVSRHIDSFSLETEEVGKNGVFVTMAQPMMTVVPFLLDGEASYNEVEGLALEDCSDPRITASGLQTLVEQLDEAGEFENSDAPHALDVHLRSVSHYEDQEETDKVVEHMGGFHDLLNHQLDNQWISEEGFDILATLADDLIENYEVTFDVDRVMDHISHLSEDIGPRVAGSEEELEAAEYIEDEFDSLGYDTSMQTFDIRG
;
A
#
# COMPACT_ATOMS: atom_id res chain seq x y z
N MET A 1 50.77 6.28 -53.03
CA MET A 1 51.93 5.43 -53.38
C MET A 1 51.38 4.06 -53.75
N LYS A 2 51.40 3.75 -55.08
CA LYS A 2 51.20 2.47 -55.80
C LYS A 2 50.10 1.51 -55.32
N LEU A 3 48.93 1.33 -55.96
CA LEU A 3 48.54 0.96 -57.35
C LEU A 3 48.92 -0.46 -57.84
N ALA A 4 47.88 -1.12 -58.40
CA ALA A 4 47.81 -1.93 -59.64
C ALA A 4 47.63 -3.46 -59.45
N ASN A 5 46.44 -4.04 -59.75
CA ASN A 5 45.88 -4.48 -61.07
C ASN A 5 46.05 -6.03 -61.22
N TRP A 6 45.14 -6.82 -61.83
CA TRP A 6 44.47 -6.59 -63.11
C TRP A 6 43.31 -7.58 -63.41
N GLU A 7 42.25 -7.03 -63.99
CA GLU A 7 41.19 -7.47 -64.94
C GLU A 7 41.12 -8.90 -65.54
N LYS A 8 39.87 -9.30 -65.85
CA LYS A 8 39.42 -9.51 -67.25
C LYS A 8 37.92 -9.27 -67.47
N MET A 9 37.63 -8.35 -68.39
CA MET A 9 36.35 -8.01 -69.03
C MET A 9 35.86 -9.10 -70.01
N THR A 10 34.55 -9.19 -70.28
CA THR A 10 33.94 -8.69 -71.55
C THR A 10 32.41 -8.83 -71.57
N SER A 11 31.78 -7.76 -72.08
CA SER A 11 30.35 -7.52 -72.31
C SER A 11 29.82 -8.20 -73.59
N PHE A 12 28.54 -8.55 -73.66
CA PHE A 12 27.72 -8.35 -74.87
C PHE A 12 26.21 -8.38 -74.54
N ALA A 13 25.50 -7.33 -74.95
CA ALA A 13 24.05 -7.19 -74.88
C ALA A 13 23.37 -7.60 -76.20
N SER A 14 22.19 -8.21 -76.14
CA SER A 14 20.95 -7.79 -76.85
C SER A 14 19.93 -8.92 -77.06
N PHE A 15 18.67 -8.56 -76.76
CA PHE A 15 17.40 -8.93 -77.41
C PHE A 15 17.11 -10.39 -77.79
N PHE A 16 16.04 -10.96 -77.21
CA PHE A 16 14.93 -11.49 -78.03
C PHE A 16 13.62 -11.57 -77.23
N ALA A 17 12.54 -11.47 -77.99
CA ALA A 17 11.22 -11.02 -77.59
C ALA A 17 10.31 -12.10 -76.94
N LEU A 18 9.33 -11.55 -76.22
CA LEU A 18 8.06 -12.09 -75.76
C LEU A 18 7.44 -13.18 -76.66
N LEU A 19 7.00 -14.29 -76.05
CA LEU A 19 5.89 -15.10 -76.57
C LEU A 19 5.11 -15.72 -75.40
N LEU A 20 3.92 -15.17 -75.19
CA LEU A 20 2.87 -15.65 -74.29
C LEU A 20 2.28 -16.98 -74.78
N ILE A 21 2.19 -17.97 -73.90
CA ILE A 21 1.18 -19.03 -73.96
C ILE A 21 0.58 -19.18 -72.57
N VAL A 22 -0.75 -19.15 -72.51
CA VAL A 22 -1.61 -19.21 -71.33
C VAL A 22 -2.01 -20.66 -71.03
N SER A 23 -2.20 -20.96 -69.73
CA SER A 23 -3.04 -22.00 -69.09
C SER A 23 -2.31 -23.14 -68.35
N PRO A 24 -2.89 -23.71 -67.26
CA PRO A 24 -3.89 -23.20 -66.32
C PRO A 24 -3.44 -23.26 -64.84
N VAL A 25 -4.17 -22.50 -64.02
CA VAL A 25 -4.17 -22.52 -62.55
C VAL A 25 -4.41 -23.94 -62.04
N ALA A 26 -3.47 -24.47 -61.28
CA ALA A 26 -3.73 -25.50 -60.28
C ALA A 26 -3.63 -24.80 -58.93
N GLY A 27 -4.74 -24.78 -58.19
CA GLY A 27 -4.83 -24.16 -56.89
C GLY A 27 -3.74 -24.69 -55.97
N VAL A 28 -2.93 -23.76 -55.46
CA VAL A 28 -2.27 -23.97 -54.18
C VAL A 28 -3.39 -23.79 -53.17
N ALA A 29 -3.93 -24.91 -52.68
CA ALA A 29 -4.66 -24.88 -51.43
C ALA A 29 -3.69 -24.24 -50.43
N ALA A 30 -4.08 -23.08 -49.89
CA ALA A 30 -3.49 -22.61 -48.65
C ALA A 30 -3.67 -23.77 -47.68
N GLN A 31 -2.55 -24.38 -47.30
CA GLN A 31 -2.51 -25.23 -46.14
C GLN A 31 -2.68 -24.23 -44.99
N GLU A 32 -3.94 -24.02 -44.58
CA GLU A 32 -4.26 -23.47 -43.29
C GLU A 32 -3.46 -24.32 -42.30
N ASN A 33 -2.49 -23.68 -41.66
CA ASN A 33 -1.72 -24.31 -40.61
C ASN A 33 -2.65 -24.31 -39.40
N GLU A 34 -3.60 -25.25 -39.37
CA GLU A 34 -4.29 -25.65 -38.14
C GLU A 34 -3.24 -26.29 -37.24
N THR A 35 -2.56 -25.46 -36.46
CA THR A 35 -1.96 -25.87 -35.20
C THR A 35 -2.79 -25.20 -34.12
N SER A 36 -4.03 -25.64 -33.94
CA SER A 36 -4.64 -25.54 -32.61
C SER A 36 -4.04 -26.70 -31.82
N GLU A 37 -2.87 -26.47 -31.23
CA GLU A 37 -2.42 -27.37 -30.16
C GLU A 37 -3.47 -27.26 -29.05
N ASP A 38 -3.89 -28.39 -28.50
CA ASP A 38 -4.80 -28.40 -27.35
C ASP A 38 -4.15 -27.54 -26.23
N PRO A 39 -4.91 -26.74 -25.46
CA PRO A 39 -4.33 -25.90 -24.42
C PRO A 39 -3.43 -26.71 -23.46
N PRO A 40 -2.32 -26.12 -22.96
CA PRO A 40 -1.40 -26.82 -22.07
C PRO A 40 -2.10 -27.40 -20.83
N THR A 41 -1.65 -28.55 -20.34
CA THR A 41 -2.21 -29.17 -19.13
C THR A 41 -1.23 -29.05 -17.96
N THR A 42 -1.78 -28.90 -16.75
CA THR A 42 -0.98 -28.90 -15.53
C THR A 42 -0.50 -30.31 -15.20
N GLY A 43 0.57 -30.45 -14.42
CA GLY A 43 1.02 -31.77 -13.94
C GLY A 43 -0.06 -32.50 -13.12
N PHE A 44 -0.88 -31.74 -12.38
CA PHE A 44 -2.06 -32.24 -11.68
C PHE A 44 -3.08 -32.91 -12.63
N GLU A 45 -3.41 -32.26 -13.74
CA GLU A 45 -4.33 -32.79 -14.76
C GLU A 45 -3.75 -34.01 -15.48
N ASP A 46 -2.46 -33.97 -15.85
CA ASP A 46 -1.77 -35.08 -16.51
C ASP A 46 -1.79 -36.38 -15.70
N ARG A 47 -1.93 -36.24 -14.39
CA ARG A 47 -1.94 -37.34 -13.42
C ARG A 47 -3.33 -37.64 -12.86
N GLU A 48 -4.38 -37.10 -13.46
CA GLU A 48 -5.78 -37.31 -13.04
C GLU A 48 -5.95 -37.04 -11.52
N GLY A 49 -5.35 -35.95 -11.05
CA GLY A 49 -5.38 -35.51 -9.66
C GLY A 49 -4.66 -36.39 -8.64
N ALA A 50 -3.92 -37.42 -9.07
CA ALA A 50 -3.23 -38.36 -8.17
C ALA A 50 -2.03 -37.72 -7.44
N GLU A 51 -1.39 -36.72 -8.05
CA GLU A 51 -0.28 -35.95 -7.49
C GLU A 51 -0.45 -34.48 -7.89
N TRP A 52 0.15 -33.56 -7.13
CA TRP A 52 0.09 -32.12 -7.41
C TRP A 52 1.09 -31.69 -8.48
N THR A 53 0.88 -30.54 -9.11
CA THR A 53 1.87 -29.94 -10.02
C THR A 53 3.13 -29.60 -9.20
N THR A 54 4.30 -30.04 -9.66
CA THR A 54 5.59 -29.71 -9.04
C THR A 54 6.00 -28.27 -9.39
N HIS A 55 7.00 -27.74 -8.69
CA HIS A 55 7.51 -26.39 -9.00
C HIS A 55 8.11 -26.31 -10.42
N GLU A 56 8.87 -27.32 -10.85
CA GLU A 56 9.43 -27.36 -12.21
C GLU A 56 8.35 -27.44 -13.29
N GLU A 57 7.28 -28.19 -13.05
CA GLU A 57 6.14 -28.29 -13.97
C GLU A 57 5.35 -26.97 -14.03
N GLU A 58 5.18 -26.25 -12.93
CA GLU A 58 4.55 -24.91 -12.93
C GLU A 58 5.32 -23.92 -13.80
N LEU A 59 6.65 -23.86 -13.66
CA LEU A 59 7.48 -22.97 -14.48
C LEU A 59 7.36 -23.29 -15.97
N GLY A 60 7.40 -24.58 -16.33
CA GLY A 60 7.21 -25.01 -17.70
C GLY A 60 5.81 -24.72 -18.24
N PHE A 61 4.78 -24.88 -17.40
CA PHE A 61 3.39 -24.58 -17.75
C PHE A 61 3.18 -23.09 -18.02
N LEU A 62 3.71 -22.20 -17.18
CA LEU A 62 3.61 -20.74 -17.39
C LEU A 62 4.29 -20.31 -18.69
N GLU A 63 5.49 -20.83 -18.95
CA GLU A 63 6.23 -20.57 -20.20
C GLU A 63 5.42 -21.05 -21.41
N GLU A 64 4.88 -22.27 -21.36
CA GLU A 64 4.13 -22.88 -22.46
C GLU A 64 2.82 -22.13 -22.77
N VAL A 65 2.05 -21.71 -21.76
CA VAL A 65 0.83 -20.93 -21.97
C VAL A 65 1.15 -19.55 -22.58
N ALA A 66 2.18 -18.85 -22.07
CA ALA A 66 2.56 -17.53 -22.58
C ALA A 66 3.14 -17.57 -24.01
N GLU A 67 3.79 -18.67 -24.41
CA GLU A 67 4.25 -18.86 -25.79
C GLU A 67 3.10 -19.13 -26.78
N GLN A 68 2.00 -19.71 -26.29
CA GLN A 68 0.87 -20.15 -27.11
C GLN A 68 -0.29 -19.15 -27.15
N SER A 69 -0.43 -18.26 -26.16
CA SER A 69 -1.49 -17.24 -26.11
C SER A 69 -0.95 -15.83 -25.88
N GLU A 70 -1.28 -14.89 -26.76
CA GLU A 70 -0.98 -13.46 -26.60
C GLU A 70 -1.78 -12.81 -25.44
N ARG A 71 -2.81 -13.50 -24.93
CA ARG A 71 -3.65 -13.03 -23.81
C ARG A 71 -3.00 -13.18 -22.45
N MET A 72 -1.87 -13.89 -22.35
CA MET A 72 -1.18 -14.11 -21.08
C MET A 72 0.27 -13.65 -21.15
N THR A 73 0.67 -12.90 -20.12
CA THR A 73 2.08 -12.62 -19.81
C THR A 73 2.36 -13.06 -18.37
N TYR A 74 3.63 -13.29 -18.05
CA TYR A 74 4.05 -13.51 -16.67
C TYR A 74 5.47 -12.95 -16.44
N SER A 75 5.75 -12.58 -15.20
CA SER A 75 7.02 -12.03 -14.77
C SER A 75 7.40 -12.56 -13.38
N GLU A 76 8.70 -12.58 -13.07
CA GLU A 76 9.19 -12.81 -11.71
C GLU A 76 9.09 -11.47 -10.95
N VAL A 77 8.35 -11.47 -9.84
CA VAL A 77 8.09 -10.27 -9.01
C VAL A 77 8.83 -10.29 -7.67
N GLY A 78 9.52 -11.39 -7.37
CA GLY A 78 10.40 -11.49 -6.20
C GLY A 78 10.76 -12.93 -5.88
N THR A 79 11.35 -13.14 -4.72
CA THR A 79 11.84 -14.47 -4.31
C THR A 79 11.46 -14.81 -2.87
N SER A 80 11.27 -16.10 -2.61
CA SER A 80 11.05 -16.64 -1.26
C SER A 80 12.32 -16.62 -0.40
N VAL A 81 12.19 -17.05 0.85
CA VAL A 81 13.32 -17.20 1.79
C VAL A 81 14.44 -18.11 1.25
N GLU A 82 14.12 -19.17 0.50
CA GLU A 82 15.11 -20.04 -0.17
C GLU A 82 15.43 -19.62 -1.62
N ASP A 83 15.26 -18.33 -1.95
CA ASP A 83 15.57 -17.73 -3.26
C ASP A 83 14.78 -18.37 -4.43
N ARG A 84 13.54 -18.82 -4.21
CA ARG A 84 12.68 -19.35 -5.29
C ARG A 84 11.80 -18.25 -5.86
N PRO A 85 11.65 -18.18 -7.19
CA PRO A 85 10.89 -17.12 -7.83
C PRO A 85 9.39 -17.20 -7.50
N LEU A 86 8.81 -16.05 -7.16
CA LEU A 86 7.37 -15.80 -7.17
C LEU A 86 7.02 -15.12 -8.49
N HIS A 87 5.91 -15.53 -9.10
CA HIS A 87 5.47 -15.02 -10.39
C HIS A 87 4.17 -14.25 -10.25
N LEU A 88 4.07 -13.15 -11.02
CA LEU A 88 2.82 -12.50 -11.33
C LEU A 88 2.45 -12.88 -12.76
N VAL A 89 1.22 -13.37 -12.94
CA VAL A 89 0.63 -13.68 -14.25
C VAL A 89 -0.46 -12.67 -14.52
N GLN A 90 -0.52 -12.15 -15.74
CA GLN A 90 -1.52 -11.19 -16.18
C GLN A 90 -2.28 -11.78 -17.36
N VAL A 91 -3.62 -11.72 -17.32
CA VAL A 91 -4.49 -12.21 -18.39
C VAL A 91 -5.46 -11.10 -18.82
N GLY A 92 -5.50 -10.79 -20.11
CA GLY A 92 -6.36 -9.76 -20.71
C GLY A 92 -6.57 -9.97 -22.21
N ASP A 93 -7.56 -9.30 -22.80
CA ASP A 93 -7.92 -9.43 -24.23
C ASP A 93 -7.80 -8.09 -24.98
N PRO A 94 -7.18 -8.03 -26.17
CA PRO A 94 -6.53 -9.13 -26.90
C PRO A 94 -5.13 -9.53 -26.37
N LEU A 95 -4.55 -8.69 -25.50
CA LEU A 95 -3.37 -8.95 -24.70
C LEU A 95 -3.47 -8.16 -23.39
N PRO A 96 -2.77 -8.53 -22.31
CA PRO A 96 -2.72 -7.72 -21.10
C PRO A 96 -2.19 -6.30 -21.41
N PRO A 97 -2.81 -5.24 -20.84
CA PRO A 97 -2.29 -3.88 -20.92
C PRO A 97 -0.91 -3.74 -20.24
N THR A 98 -0.33 -2.54 -20.32
CA THR A 98 0.88 -2.24 -19.52
C THR A 98 0.56 -2.15 -18.03
N ASP A 99 1.56 -2.36 -17.16
CA ASP A 99 1.36 -2.31 -15.70
C ASP A 99 0.70 -1.00 -15.24
N GLU A 100 1.11 0.15 -15.82
CA GLU A 100 0.50 1.48 -15.57
C GLU A 100 -0.99 1.52 -15.97
N GLU A 101 -1.36 0.91 -17.10
CA GLU A 101 -2.76 0.85 -17.55
C GLU A 101 -3.60 -0.13 -16.72
N ILE A 102 -2.99 -1.17 -16.15
CA ILE A 102 -3.66 -2.10 -15.22
C ILE A 102 -3.91 -1.41 -13.89
N ALA A 103 -2.91 -0.69 -13.36
CA ALA A 103 -2.99 0.06 -12.11
C ALA A 103 -4.06 1.17 -12.15
N ASP A 104 -4.17 1.89 -13.27
CA ASP A 104 -5.23 2.88 -13.51
C ASP A 104 -6.58 2.25 -13.92
N GLY A 105 -6.58 0.93 -14.17
CA GLY A 105 -7.67 0.18 -14.77
C GLY A 105 -8.40 -0.73 -13.79
N ARG A 106 -9.37 -1.46 -14.31
CA ARG A 106 -10.10 -2.49 -13.56
C ARG A 106 -9.27 -3.76 -13.54
N ASN A 107 -9.01 -4.30 -12.35
CA ASN A 107 -8.30 -5.55 -12.24
C ASN A 107 -8.72 -6.36 -11.01
N MET A 108 -8.50 -7.68 -11.10
CA MET A 108 -8.77 -8.64 -10.02
C MET A 108 -7.52 -9.47 -9.77
N LEU A 109 -7.20 -9.76 -8.52
CA LEU A 109 -6.06 -10.59 -8.14
C LEU A 109 -6.49 -11.91 -7.50
N VAL A 110 -5.86 -13.01 -7.90
CA VAL A 110 -6.02 -14.34 -7.29
C VAL A 110 -4.70 -14.81 -6.71
N ILE A 111 -4.67 -15.08 -5.41
CA ILE A 111 -3.49 -15.55 -4.67
C ILE A 111 -3.69 -17.01 -4.28
N GLY A 112 -2.77 -17.88 -4.69
CA GLY A 112 -2.74 -19.29 -4.36
C GLY A 112 -1.61 -19.66 -3.40
N SER A 113 -1.88 -20.63 -2.52
CA SER A 113 -0.85 -21.28 -1.68
C SER A 113 0.02 -20.33 -0.87
N GLN A 114 -0.57 -19.35 -0.16
CA GLN A 114 0.14 -18.67 0.95
C GLN A 114 0.55 -19.68 2.04
N HIS A 115 -0.30 -20.67 2.30
CA HIS A 115 0.09 -21.87 3.04
C HIS A 115 0.44 -23.01 2.06
N GLY A 116 1.67 -23.50 2.13
CA GLY A 116 2.16 -24.48 1.17
C GLY A 116 1.56 -25.90 1.27
N ASN A 117 0.88 -26.21 2.36
CA ASN A 117 0.11 -27.45 2.53
C ASN A 117 -1.35 -27.34 2.07
N GLU A 118 -1.71 -26.25 1.39
CA GLU A 118 -3.04 -25.94 0.86
C GLU A 118 -2.95 -25.75 -0.69
N PRO A 119 -2.69 -26.84 -1.45
CA PRO A 119 -2.39 -26.77 -2.88
C PRO A 119 -3.59 -26.54 -3.81
N ALA A 120 -4.84 -26.74 -3.38
CA ALA A 120 -5.99 -26.72 -4.31
C ALA A 120 -6.21 -25.33 -4.92
N GLY A 121 -6.02 -24.26 -4.15
CA GLY A 121 -6.11 -22.88 -4.66
C GLY A 121 -5.08 -22.58 -5.75
N ARG A 122 -3.86 -23.12 -5.62
CA ARG A 122 -2.81 -23.01 -6.64
C ARG A 122 -3.18 -23.76 -7.93
N GLU A 123 -3.63 -25.01 -7.85
CA GLU A 123 -4.01 -25.76 -9.06
C GLU A 123 -5.21 -25.14 -9.77
N MET A 124 -6.17 -24.61 -9.00
CA MET A 124 -7.25 -23.79 -9.57
C MET A 124 -6.66 -22.58 -10.31
N ALA A 125 -5.71 -21.83 -9.71
CA ALA A 125 -5.19 -20.62 -10.32
C ALA A 125 -4.52 -20.92 -11.66
N LEU A 126 -3.74 -22.02 -11.73
CA LEU A 126 -3.08 -22.49 -12.95
C LEU A 126 -4.08 -22.91 -14.04
N LYS A 127 -5.16 -23.61 -13.67
CA LYS A 127 -6.21 -24.00 -14.61
C LYS A 127 -6.97 -22.78 -15.13
N LEU A 128 -7.41 -21.91 -14.23
CA LEU A 128 -8.19 -20.73 -14.57
C LEU A 128 -7.41 -19.75 -15.44
N MET A 129 -6.15 -19.45 -15.13
CA MET A 129 -5.35 -18.53 -15.97
C MET A 129 -5.20 -19.04 -17.40
N ARG A 130 -5.03 -20.36 -17.59
CA ARG A 130 -5.03 -20.98 -18.92
C ARG A 130 -6.41 -20.88 -19.56
N ASP A 131 -7.46 -21.27 -18.85
CA ASP A 131 -8.81 -21.31 -19.42
C ASP A 131 -9.24 -19.91 -19.90
N LEU A 132 -8.85 -18.84 -19.16
CA LEU A 132 -9.00 -17.46 -19.60
C LEU A 132 -8.11 -17.12 -20.81
N ALA A 133 -6.83 -17.53 -20.82
CA ALA A 133 -5.91 -17.27 -21.91
C ALA A 133 -6.32 -17.93 -23.25
N PHE A 134 -7.09 -19.01 -23.21
CA PHE A 134 -7.57 -19.75 -24.39
C PHE A 134 -9.09 -19.66 -24.58
N THR A 135 -9.77 -18.76 -23.89
CA THR A 135 -11.23 -18.64 -24.01
C THR A 135 -11.65 -18.25 -25.42
N ASP A 136 -12.74 -18.87 -25.88
CA ASP A 136 -13.52 -18.48 -27.06
C ASP A 136 -14.94 -18.03 -26.64
N ASP A 137 -15.19 -17.88 -25.33
CA ASP A 137 -16.47 -17.40 -24.81
C ASP A 137 -16.55 -15.86 -24.96
N PRO A 138 -17.49 -15.34 -25.77
CA PRO A 138 -17.59 -13.90 -26.00
C PRO A 138 -17.84 -13.08 -24.73
N GLU A 139 -18.49 -13.64 -23.71
CA GLU A 139 -18.74 -12.91 -22.45
C GLU A 139 -17.45 -12.77 -21.62
N VAL A 140 -16.59 -13.79 -21.64
CA VAL A 140 -15.28 -13.77 -20.98
C VAL A 140 -14.31 -12.89 -21.77
N GLU A 141 -14.32 -12.93 -23.11
CA GLU A 141 -13.52 -12.02 -23.94
C GLU A 141 -13.89 -10.55 -23.70
N GLU A 142 -15.19 -10.23 -23.63
CA GLU A 142 -15.66 -8.88 -23.31
C GLU A 142 -15.17 -8.44 -21.93
N GLN A 143 -15.29 -9.28 -20.92
CA GLN A 143 -14.79 -9.00 -19.57
C GLN A 143 -13.27 -8.78 -19.54
N LEU A 144 -12.49 -9.64 -20.20
CA LEU A 144 -11.02 -9.51 -20.28
C LEU A 144 -10.55 -8.28 -21.07
N SER A 145 -11.42 -7.70 -21.90
CA SER A 145 -11.16 -6.42 -22.59
C SER A 145 -11.43 -5.20 -21.71
N GLU A 146 -12.20 -5.36 -20.63
CA GLU A 146 -12.57 -4.31 -19.68
C GLU A 146 -11.79 -4.38 -18.37
N ALA A 147 -11.36 -5.58 -17.95
CA ALA A 147 -10.62 -5.82 -16.72
C ALA A 147 -9.52 -6.88 -16.89
N THR A 148 -8.37 -6.66 -16.25
CA THR A 148 -7.27 -7.62 -16.25
C THR A 148 -7.37 -8.58 -15.06
N VAL A 149 -7.14 -9.87 -15.27
CA VAL A 149 -7.07 -10.85 -14.17
C VAL A 149 -5.62 -11.19 -13.87
N LEU A 150 -5.21 -10.92 -12.64
CA LEU A 150 -3.87 -11.10 -12.11
C LEU A 150 -3.82 -12.36 -11.25
N PHE A 151 -2.69 -13.08 -11.28
CA PHE A 151 -2.48 -14.26 -10.44
C PHE A 151 -1.09 -14.26 -9.79
N ILE A 152 -1.05 -14.61 -8.51
CA ILE A 152 0.13 -15.14 -7.83
C ILE A 152 -0.18 -16.61 -7.53
N PRO A 153 0.10 -17.56 -8.44
CA PRO A 153 -0.33 -18.95 -8.28
C PRO A 153 0.31 -19.63 -7.06
N THR A 154 1.57 -19.28 -6.76
CA THR A 154 2.33 -19.84 -5.64
C THR A 154 2.98 -18.74 -4.82
N ALA A 155 2.26 -18.23 -3.81
CA ALA A 155 2.78 -17.22 -2.89
C ALA A 155 3.85 -17.76 -1.93
N ASN A 156 3.84 -19.06 -1.61
CA ASN A 156 4.82 -19.69 -0.71
C ASN A 156 5.46 -20.94 -1.34
N PRO A 157 6.37 -20.78 -2.30
CA PRO A 157 6.98 -21.92 -2.99
C PRO A 157 7.80 -22.82 -2.03
N ASP A 158 8.38 -22.24 -0.98
CA ASP A 158 9.15 -22.97 0.04
C ASP A 158 8.26 -23.91 0.84
N GLY A 159 7.18 -23.36 1.40
CA GLY A 159 6.18 -24.13 2.11
C GLY A 159 5.51 -25.15 1.20
N ARG A 160 5.29 -24.81 -0.08
CA ARG A 160 4.67 -25.70 -1.06
C ARG A 160 5.50 -26.96 -1.27
N ILE A 161 6.80 -26.80 -1.51
CA ILE A 161 7.73 -27.93 -1.67
C ILE A 161 7.87 -28.73 -0.38
N ALA A 162 7.91 -28.06 0.78
CA ALA A 162 8.01 -28.71 2.08
C ALA A 162 6.68 -29.33 2.56
N ASN A 163 5.56 -29.01 1.91
CA ASN A 163 4.20 -29.29 2.35
C ASN A 163 3.94 -28.82 3.79
N THR A 164 4.30 -27.57 4.07
CA THR A 164 4.11 -26.90 5.37
C THR A 164 3.22 -25.68 5.24
N ARG A 165 2.53 -25.34 6.33
CA ARG A 165 1.74 -24.10 6.43
C ARG A 165 2.62 -22.85 6.34
N THR A 166 3.77 -22.91 6.99
CA THR A 166 4.74 -21.81 7.09
C THR A 166 5.72 -21.81 5.92
N ASN A 167 6.39 -20.66 5.68
CA ASN A 167 7.56 -20.58 4.80
C ASN A 167 8.81 -21.24 5.42
N ALA A 168 9.98 -21.11 4.77
CA ALA A 168 11.22 -21.74 5.23
C ALA A 168 11.75 -21.20 6.58
N ASN A 169 11.36 -19.99 6.99
CA ASN A 169 11.67 -19.44 8.31
C ASN A 169 10.74 -19.98 9.42
N GLY A 170 9.71 -20.75 9.08
CA GLY A 170 8.70 -21.19 10.03
C GLY A 170 7.66 -20.10 10.36
N MET A 171 7.57 -19.06 9.53
CA MET A 171 6.61 -17.96 9.69
C MET A 171 5.35 -18.20 8.85
N ASP A 172 4.20 -17.82 9.40
CA ASP A 172 2.91 -17.87 8.69
C ASP A 172 2.73 -16.56 7.92
N ILE A 173 2.83 -16.61 6.58
CA ILE A 173 2.74 -15.42 5.71
C ILE A 173 1.38 -14.72 5.88
N ASN A 174 0.30 -15.49 6.08
CA ASN A 174 -1.05 -14.94 6.28
C ASN A 174 -1.27 -14.40 7.72
N ARG A 175 -0.19 -13.98 8.40
CA ARG A 175 -0.18 -13.29 9.70
C ARG A 175 0.77 -12.09 9.73
N GLY A 176 1.29 -11.68 8.57
CA GLY A 176 2.29 -10.61 8.46
C GLY A 176 2.03 -9.64 7.32
N HIS A 177 0.77 -9.44 6.92
CA HIS A 177 0.41 -8.50 5.84
C HIS A 177 0.38 -7.03 6.29
N LEU A 178 0.48 -6.78 7.61
CA LEU A 178 0.74 -5.45 8.16
C LEU A 178 2.25 -5.23 8.35
N ASN A 179 2.92 -6.12 9.09
CA ASN A 179 4.33 -5.98 9.53
C ASN A 179 5.37 -6.30 8.43
N LEU A 180 4.96 -6.98 7.35
CA LEU A 180 5.77 -7.26 6.16
C LEU A 180 7.16 -7.86 6.44
N GLU A 181 7.29 -8.71 7.45
CA GLU A 181 8.59 -9.28 7.87
C GLU A 181 9.18 -10.30 6.87
N GLN A 182 8.33 -10.99 6.11
CA GLN A 182 8.75 -12.09 5.23
C GLN A 182 8.80 -11.63 3.77
N PRO A 183 9.80 -12.08 2.99
CA PRO A 183 9.95 -11.66 1.60
C PRO A 183 8.73 -12.02 0.74
N GLU A 184 8.07 -13.16 1.02
CA GLU A 184 6.84 -13.52 0.30
C GLU A 184 5.69 -12.54 0.59
N GLY A 185 5.56 -12.07 1.84
CA GLY A 185 4.56 -11.07 2.22
C GLY A 185 4.84 -9.70 1.60
N GLN A 186 6.12 -9.33 1.50
CA GLN A 186 6.56 -8.09 0.84
C GLN A 186 6.17 -8.10 -0.64
N VAL A 187 6.42 -9.20 -1.36
CA VAL A 187 6.02 -9.35 -2.77
C VAL A 187 4.51 -9.18 -2.96
N ILE A 188 3.70 -9.76 -2.08
CA ILE A 188 2.24 -9.60 -2.15
C ILE A 188 1.86 -8.13 -1.91
N ALA A 189 2.48 -7.48 -0.94
CA ALA A 189 2.21 -6.09 -0.62
C ALA A 189 2.61 -5.14 -1.75
N ASP A 190 3.74 -5.39 -2.42
CA ASP A 190 4.19 -4.63 -3.59
C ASP A 190 3.19 -4.75 -4.76
N VAL A 191 2.67 -5.97 -5.04
CA VAL A 191 1.63 -6.18 -6.07
C VAL A 191 0.32 -5.49 -5.69
N LEU A 192 -0.07 -5.52 -4.41
CA LEU A 192 -1.29 -4.84 -3.94
C LEU A 192 -1.19 -3.32 -4.03
N ASP A 193 -0.01 -2.75 -3.74
CA ASP A 193 0.26 -1.31 -3.88
C ASP A 193 0.28 -0.90 -5.36
N GLU A 194 0.99 -1.65 -6.20
CA GLU A 194 1.13 -1.34 -7.62
C GLU A 194 -0.19 -1.40 -8.38
N PHE A 195 -1.02 -2.44 -8.15
CA PHE A 195 -2.21 -2.68 -8.97
C PHE A 195 -3.53 -2.30 -8.30
N SER A 196 -3.57 -2.13 -6.98
CA SER A 196 -4.79 -1.79 -6.21
C SER A 196 -6.07 -2.53 -6.68
N PRO A 197 -6.12 -3.88 -6.62
CA PRO A 197 -7.18 -4.65 -7.28
C PRO A 197 -8.58 -4.38 -6.72
N ASP A 198 -9.58 -4.33 -7.61
CA ASP A 198 -11.00 -4.18 -7.27
C ASP A 198 -11.47 -5.34 -6.36
N ILE A 199 -11.08 -6.57 -6.73
CA ILE A 199 -11.33 -7.79 -5.97
C ILE A 199 -10.00 -8.53 -5.81
N THR A 200 -9.71 -8.99 -4.60
CA THR A 200 -8.62 -9.94 -4.35
C THR A 200 -9.13 -11.20 -3.67
N VAL A 201 -8.83 -12.35 -4.27
CA VAL A 201 -9.16 -13.67 -3.74
C VAL A 201 -7.92 -14.32 -3.15
N ASP A 202 -8.02 -14.68 -1.87
CA ASP A 202 -7.01 -15.41 -1.12
C ASP A 202 -7.44 -16.87 -0.94
N ALA A 203 -6.93 -17.73 -1.82
CA ALA A 203 -7.39 -19.11 -1.94
C ALA A 203 -6.66 -20.07 -1.00
N HIS A 204 -7.41 -20.56 -0.02
CA HIS A 204 -6.98 -21.38 1.10
C HIS A 204 -7.72 -22.72 1.18
N GLU A 205 -7.28 -23.55 2.12
CA GLU A 205 -7.96 -24.79 2.45
C GLU A 205 -7.90 -25.09 3.95
N ARG A 206 -8.88 -25.87 4.42
CA ARG A 206 -8.92 -26.39 5.79
C ARG A 206 -8.34 -27.81 5.79
N PRO A 207 -7.04 -28.03 6.08
CA PRO A 207 -6.39 -29.33 5.84
C PRO A 207 -6.96 -30.46 6.71
N GLY A 208 -7.58 -30.11 7.83
CA GLY A 208 -8.22 -31.03 8.76
C GLY A 208 -9.70 -31.33 8.46
N ALA A 209 -10.33 -30.63 7.51
CA ALA A 209 -11.77 -30.72 7.27
C ALA A 209 -12.11 -31.80 6.23
N SER A 210 -13.16 -32.59 6.50
CA SER A 210 -13.64 -33.67 5.62
C SER A 210 -14.95 -33.33 4.89
N GLY A 211 -15.24 -32.03 4.70
CA GLY A 211 -16.51 -31.51 4.18
C GLY A 211 -17.51 -31.09 5.27
N ASN A 212 -18.68 -30.57 4.84
CA ASN A 212 -19.73 -29.92 5.65
C ASN A 212 -19.28 -28.63 6.38
N PRO A 213 -19.12 -27.50 5.66
CA PRO A 213 -19.30 -27.38 4.21
C PRO A 213 -18.07 -27.84 3.44
N ASP A 214 -18.21 -28.09 2.14
CA ASP A 214 -17.11 -28.36 1.22
C ASP A 214 -16.28 -27.10 0.96
N MET A 215 -16.95 -25.94 0.94
CA MET A 215 -16.37 -24.63 0.68
C MET A 215 -16.75 -23.65 1.80
N GLU A 216 -15.77 -23.02 2.45
CA GLU A 216 -16.03 -21.86 3.31
C GLU A 216 -15.56 -20.56 2.66
N MET A 217 -16.29 -19.47 2.89
CA MET A 217 -15.94 -18.15 2.36
C MET A 217 -16.04 -17.07 3.44
N LEU A 218 -15.28 -16.00 3.30
CA LEU A 218 -15.37 -14.85 4.20
C LEU A 218 -14.85 -13.55 3.56
N TRP A 219 -15.47 -12.43 3.89
CA TRP A 219 -15.08 -11.06 3.51
C TRP A 219 -14.30 -10.35 4.64
N PRO A 220 -13.62 -9.21 4.41
CA PRO A 220 -12.92 -8.44 5.45
C PRO A 220 -13.85 -8.10 6.62
N ARG A 221 -13.42 -8.37 7.86
CA ARG A 221 -14.25 -8.13 9.06
C ARG A 221 -13.75 -6.96 9.91
N ASN A 222 -12.55 -6.41 9.61
CA ASN A 222 -11.98 -5.30 10.35
C ASN A 222 -12.92 -4.07 10.30
N LEU A 223 -13.10 -3.41 11.44
CA LEU A 223 -14.06 -2.31 11.60
C LEU A 223 -13.61 -1.01 10.92
N ASN A 224 -12.31 -0.85 10.65
CA ASN A 224 -11.76 0.33 9.98
C ASN A 224 -11.91 0.29 8.45
N VAL A 225 -12.30 -0.86 7.88
CA VAL A 225 -12.68 -0.98 6.46
C VAL A 225 -13.90 -0.11 6.19
N ASP A 226 -13.90 0.60 5.06
CA ASP A 226 -15.04 1.41 4.59
C ASP A 226 -16.35 0.60 4.60
N GLU A 227 -17.42 1.20 5.13
CA GLU A 227 -18.69 0.49 5.34
C GLU A 227 -19.31 0.01 4.03
N ASN A 228 -19.30 0.84 2.98
CA ASN A 228 -19.87 0.46 1.68
C ASN A 228 -19.08 -0.70 1.04
N LEU A 229 -17.75 -0.69 1.20
CA LEU A 229 -16.89 -1.76 0.72
C LEU A 229 -17.14 -3.07 1.46
N ARG A 230 -17.25 -3.01 2.78
CA ARG A 230 -17.55 -4.18 3.61
C ARG A 230 -18.92 -4.75 3.29
N ASP A 231 -19.93 -3.90 3.11
CA ASP A 231 -21.29 -4.31 2.75
C ASP A 231 -21.34 -5.00 1.38
N LEU A 232 -20.65 -4.45 0.37
CA LEU A 232 -20.59 -5.07 -0.96
C LEU A 232 -19.79 -6.39 -0.94
N SER A 233 -18.74 -6.47 -0.12
CA SER A 233 -17.99 -7.72 0.07
C SER A 233 -18.85 -8.80 0.77
N ALA A 234 -19.68 -8.41 1.74
CA ALA A 234 -20.63 -9.30 2.40
C ALA A 234 -21.73 -9.77 1.44
N GLU A 235 -22.28 -8.86 0.62
CA GLU A 235 -23.26 -9.17 -0.43
C GLU A 235 -22.70 -10.19 -1.43
N MET A 236 -21.47 -9.97 -1.92
CA MET A 236 -20.78 -10.90 -2.81
C MET A 236 -20.75 -12.32 -2.22
N VAL A 237 -20.39 -12.46 -0.95
CA VAL A 237 -20.33 -13.77 -0.30
C VAL A 237 -21.72 -14.32 -0.03
N GLU A 238 -22.52 -13.64 0.78
CA GLU A 238 -23.74 -14.20 1.36
C GLU A 238 -24.90 -14.31 0.37
N ASP A 239 -25.06 -13.30 -0.49
CA ASP A 239 -26.22 -13.18 -1.37
C ASP A 239 -25.95 -13.74 -2.78
N TYR A 240 -24.67 -13.89 -3.17
CA TYR A 240 -24.26 -14.37 -4.49
C TYR A 240 -23.52 -15.72 -4.42
N LEU A 241 -22.26 -15.72 -3.97
CA LEU A 241 -21.36 -16.87 -4.11
C LEU A 241 -21.84 -18.12 -3.37
N LEU A 242 -22.39 -17.98 -2.16
CA LEU A 242 -22.88 -19.14 -1.42
C LEU A 242 -23.97 -19.91 -2.19
N SER A 243 -24.85 -19.21 -2.91
CA SER A 243 -25.93 -19.83 -3.68
C SER A 243 -25.43 -20.46 -4.98
N GLU A 244 -24.60 -19.76 -5.74
CA GLU A 244 -24.08 -20.27 -7.02
C GLU A 244 -23.26 -21.55 -6.82
N VAL A 245 -22.37 -21.56 -5.83
CA VAL A 245 -21.54 -22.73 -5.52
C VAL A 245 -22.36 -23.90 -4.95
N GLU A 246 -23.47 -23.62 -4.24
CA GLU A 246 -24.44 -24.65 -3.84
C GLU A 246 -25.19 -25.27 -5.02
N ASP A 247 -25.61 -24.44 -5.98
CA ASP A 247 -26.30 -24.89 -7.19
C ASP A 247 -25.40 -25.74 -8.11
N ALA A 248 -24.09 -25.49 -8.09
CA ALA A 248 -23.06 -26.34 -8.69
C ALA A 248 -22.81 -27.67 -7.95
N GLY A 249 -23.34 -27.82 -6.73
CA GLY A 249 -23.36 -29.08 -5.99
C GLY A 249 -22.32 -29.20 -4.87
N PHE A 250 -21.69 -28.11 -4.47
CA PHE A 250 -20.79 -28.06 -3.31
C PHE A 250 -21.51 -27.47 -2.10
N SER A 251 -21.41 -28.09 -0.92
CA SER A 251 -21.98 -27.46 0.27
C SER A 251 -21.15 -26.24 0.69
N THR A 252 -21.79 -25.13 1.03
CA THR A 252 -21.12 -23.87 1.37
C THR A 252 -21.39 -23.42 2.81
N GLY A 253 -20.57 -22.47 3.30
CA GLY A 253 -20.79 -21.82 4.59
C GLY A 253 -19.80 -20.69 4.84
N LEU A 254 -20.01 -19.93 5.91
CA LEU A 254 -19.04 -18.93 6.34
C LEU A 254 -17.85 -19.59 7.02
N TYR A 255 -16.67 -19.01 6.85
CA TYR A 255 -15.46 -19.48 7.53
C TYR A 255 -15.66 -19.67 9.04
N GLY A 256 -15.34 -20.84 9.57
CA GLY A 256 -15.61 -21.18 10.98
C GLY A 256 -17.09 -21.44 11.27
N THR A 257 -17.79 -22.10 10.33
CA THR A 257 -19.21 -22.49 10.43
C THR A 257 -19.50 -23.16 11.79
N PRO A 258 -20.64 -22.83 12.45
CA PRO A 258 -21.80 -22.12 11.91
C PRO A 258 -21.79 -20.59 12.09
N GLY A 259 -20.69 -19.97 12.53
CA GLY A 259 -20.76 -18.63 13.13
C GLY A 259 -19.87 -17.53 12.52
N GLY A 260 -19.13 -17.78 11.44
CA GLY A 260 -18.18 -16.77 10.95
C GLY A 260 -17.08 -16.51 12.00
N ALA A 261 -16.16 -17.46 12.22
CA ALA A 261 -15.16 -17.35 13.28
C ALA A 261 -13.98 -16.41 12.94
N GLY A 262 -13.97 -15.80 11.77
CA GLY A 262 -12.92 -14.86 11.37
C GLY A 262 -13.10 -13.50 12.05
N GLY A 263 -12.08 -13.05 12.78
CA GLY A 263 -12.05 -11.72 13.40
C GLY A 263 -11.50 -10.63 12.48
N GLY A 264 -11.34 -9.43 13.05
CA GLY A 264 -10.81 -8.25 12.37
C GLY A 264 -9.28 -8.09 12.40
N ASP A 265 -8.50 -9.09 12.83
CA ASP A 265 -7.02 -9.00 12.90
C ASP A 265 -6.42 -8.47 11.59
N GLU A 266 -5.85 -7.29 11.68
CA GLU A 266 -5.29 -6.44 10.66
C GLU A 266 -4.04 -7.01 10.01
N ARG A 267 -3.46 -8.11 10.51
CA ARG A 267 -2.29 -8.74 9.87
C ARG A 267 -2.67 -9.88 8.93
N ILE A 268 -3.94 -10.28 8.93
CA ILE A 268 -4.47 -11.33 8.05
C ILE A 268 -4.78 -10.72 6.69
N SER A 269 -4.33 -11.38 5.62
CA SER A 269 -4.51 -11.01 4.20
C SER A 269 -5.91 -10.47 3.93
N ARG A 270 -6.96 -11.28 4.16
CA ARG A 270 -8.37 -10.91 4.00
C ARG A 270 -8.73 -9.54 4.57
N ASN A 271 -8.22 -9.16 5.75
CA ASN A 271 -8.52 -7.87 6.35
C ASN A 271 -7.69 -6.75 5.73
N ILE A 272 -6.40 -6.99 5.44
CA ILE A 272 -5.54 -6.02 4.73
C ILE A 272 -6.11 -5.66 3.35
N LEU A 273 -6.68 -6.62 2.62
CA LEU A 273 -7.31 -6.35 1.32
C LEU A 273 -8.39 -5.27 1.43
N GLY A 274 -9.26 -5.38 2.45
CA GLY A 274 -10.28 -4.35 2.71
C GLY A 274 -9.72 -3.04 3.27
N LEU A 275 -8.66 -3.09 4.08
CA LEU A 275 -7.98 -1.90 4.60
C LEU A 275 -7.24 -1.13 3.49
N ARG A 276 -6.86 -1.80 2.40
CA ARG A 276 -6.33 -1.24 1.14
C ARG A 276 -7.43 -0.86 0.13
N HIS A 277 -8.68 -0.76 0.59
CA HIS A 277 -9.82 -0.30 -0.22
C HIS A 277 -10.25 -1.21 -1.40
N GLY A 278 -9.87 -2.50 -1.37
CA GLY A 278 -10.35 -3.51 -2.32
C GLY A 278 -11.31 -4.52 -1.68
N LEU A 279 -12.17 -5.17 -2.48
CA LEU A 279 -13.02 -6.26 -1.99
C LEU A 279 -12.15 -7.50 -1.72
N GLY A 280 -12.10 -7.96 -0.47
CA GLY A 280 -11.38 -9.17 -0.10
C GLY A 280 -12.26 -10.42 -0.09
N LEU A 281 -11.74 -11.55 -0.58
CA LEU A 281 -12.40 -12.85 -0.49
C LEU A 281 -11.44 -13.92 0.01
N LEU A 282 -11.71 -14.48 1.18
CA LEU A 282 -11.10 -15.74 1.64
C LEU A 282 -11.92 -16.91 1.10
N THR A 283 -11.28 -17.91 0.50
CA THR A 283 -11.91 -19.20 0.17
C THR A 283 -11.19 -20.34 0.89
N GLU A 284 -11.92 -21.26 1.51
CA GLU A 284 -11.41 -22.34 2.37
C GLU A 284 -12.02 -23.71 2.05
N SER A 285 -11.46 -24.43 1.07
CA SER A 285 -11.99 -25.75 0.66
C SER A 285 -11.64 -26.86 1.67
N ALA A 286 -12.44 -27.93 1.73
CA ALA A 286 -12.25 -29.02 2.69
C ALA A 286 -11.08 -29.95 2.32
N GLY A 287 -9.94 -29.80 3.00
CA GLY A 287 -8.67 -30.40 2.58
C GLY A 287 -8.53 -31.93 2.69
N GLN A 288 -9.46 -32.65 3.31
CA GLN A 288 -9.49 -34.13 3.33
C GLN A 288 -10.36 -34.74 2.23
N GLN A 289 -11.05 -33.92 1.43
CA GLN A 289 -11.75 -34.40 0.23
C GLN A 289 -10.75 -34.83 -0.85
N ASP A 290 -11.23 -35.53 -1.88
CA ASP A 290 -10.42 -35.92 -3.02
C ASP A 290 -9.79 -34.66 -3.68
N PRO A 291 -8.50 -34.70 -4.09
CA PRO A 291 -7.81 -33.54 -4.65
C PRO A 291 -8.56 -32.83 -5.79
N GLU A 292 -9.09 -33.58 -6.75
CA GLU A 292 -9.87 -33.02 -7.87
C GLU A 292 -11.11 -32.29 -7.36
N TYR A 293 -11.85 -32.89 -6.43
CA TYR A 293 -13.04 -32.28 -5.84
C TYR A 293 -12.74 -30.95 -5.12
N ARG A 294 -11.57 -30.84 -4.49
CA ARG A 294 -11.12 -29.59 -3.84
C ARG A 294 -10.79 -28.50 -4.84
N VAL A 295 -10.15 -28.87 -5.96
CA VAL A 295 -9.82 -27.94 -7.05
C VAL A 295 -11.09 -27.51 -7.78
N ASP A 296 -12.02 -28.42 -8.03
CA ASP A 296 -13.30 -28.12 -8.69
C ASP A 296 -14.16 -27.16 -7.85
N ALA A 297 -14.19 -27.32 -6.53
CA ALA A 297 -14.88 -26.38 -5.63
C ALA A 297 -14.27 -24.97 -5.67
N GLN A 298 -12.94 -24.87 -5.77
CA GLN A 298 -12.25 -23.60 -5.90
C GLN A 298 -12.47 -22.97 -7.29
N MET A 299 -12.43 -23.77 -8.36
CA MET A 299 -12.73 -23.31 -9.73
C MET A 299 -14.12 -22.70 -9.80
N GLU A 300 -15.15 -23.43 -9.34
CA GLU A 300 -16.53 -22.95 -9.33
C GLU A 300 -16.66 -21.63 -8.57
N THR A 301 -16.05 -21.53 -7.39
CA THR A 301 -16.10 -20.29 -6.57
C THR A 301 -15.54 -19.09 -7.33
N LEU A 302 -14.46 -19.25 -8.09
CA LEU A 302 -13.85 -18.14 -8.81
C LEU A 302 -14.49 -17.85 -10.16
N GLU A 303 -15.04 -18.87 -10.84
CA GLU A 303 -15.91 -18.65 -11.99
C GLU A 303 -17.15 -17.83 -11.57
N SER A 304 -17.79 -18.16 -10.45
CA SER A 304 -18.87 -17.34 -9.89
C SER A 304 -18.40 -15.94 -9.45
N THR A 305 -17.16 -15.81 -8.98
CA THR A 305 -16.59 -14.48 -8.61
C THR A 305 -16.34 -13.63 -9.84
N LEU A 306 -15.85 -14.21 -10.94
CA LEU A 306 -15.70 -13.51 -12.23
C LEU A 306 -17.06 -13.09 -12.78
N GLU A 307 -18.09 -13.93 -12.64
CA GLU A 307 -19.45 -13.59 -13.03
C GLU A 307 -19.99 -12.42 -12.20
N PHE A 308 -19.86 -12.47 -10.87
CA PHE A 308 -20.22 -11.36 -9.98
C PHE A 308 -19.50 -10.07 -10.37
N TYR A 309 -18.19 -10.15 -10.60
CA TYR A 309 -17.38 -8.99 -10.97
C TYR A 309 -17.88 -8.35 -12.27
N ARG A 310 -18.19 -9.16 -13.29
CA ARG A 310 -18.78 -8.69 -14.55
C ARG A 310 -20.14 -8.06 -14.36
N GLU A 311 -21.02 -8.67 -13.57
CA GLU A 311 -22.39 -8.17 -13.36
C GLU A 311 -22.45 -6.90 -12.50
N ARG A 312 -21.48 -6.73 -11.60
CA ARG A 312 -21.41 -5.63 -10.62
C ARG A 312 -20.27 -4.66 -10.87
N MET A 313 -19.63 -4.72 -12.04
CA MET A 313 -18.37 -4.02 -12.32
C MET A 313 -18.42 -2.51 -12.03
N ASP A 314 -19.52 -1.84 -12.40
CA ASP A 314 -19.69 -0.41 -12.16
C ASP A 314 -19.95 -0.08 -10.67
N ASP A 315 -20.66 -0.93 -9.95
CA ASP A 315 -20.91 -0.75 -8.51
C ASP A 315 -19.61 -0.96 -7.72
N ILE A 316 -18.84 -2.00 -8.08
CA ILE A 316 -17.53 -2.30 -7.47
C ILE A 316 -16.58 -1.13 -7.71
N ALA A 317 -16.43 -0.69 -8.97
CA ALA A 317 -15.58 0.44 -9.30
C ALA A 317 -16.00 1.71 -8.54
N THR A 318 -17.29 1.95 -8.33
CA THR A 318 -17.76 3.10 -7.54
C THR A 318 -17.32 2.98 -6.08
N VAL A 319 -17.54 1.82 -5.45
CA VAL A 319 -17.24 1.62 -4.04
C VAL A 319 -15.74 1.65 -3.76
N VAL A 320 -14.95 0.98 -4.59
CA VAL A 320 -13.47 0.92 -4.52
C VAL A 320 -12.88 2.32 -4.72
N ASN A 321 -13.27 3.05 -5.77
CA ASN A 321 -12.68 4.37 -6.05
C ASN A 321 -13.07 5.46 -5.04
N GLU A 322 -14.25 5.37 -4.42
CA GLU A 322 -14.70 6.40 -3.47
C GLU A 322 -14.30 6.09 -2.00
N ALA A 323 -13.95 4.84 -1.66
CA ALA A 323 -13.54 4.47 -0.30
C ALA A 323 -12.30 5.23 0.21
N PRO A 324 -11.22 5.38 -0.59
CA PRO A 324 -10.06 6.23 -0.27
C PRO A 324 -10.45 7.64 0.21
N ASP A 325 -11.28 8.34 -0.56
CA ASP A 325 -11.71 9.72 -0.28
C ASP A 325 -12.56 9.80 1.01
N ARG A 326 -13.44 8.81 1.23
CA ARG A 326 -14.24 8.73 2.46
C ARG A 326 -13.36 8.53 3.68
N LYS A 327 -12.40 7.61 3.62
CA LYS A 327 -11.49 7.35 4.74
C LYS A 327 -10.54 8.53 4.99
N ALA A 328 -10.00 9.15 3.95
CA ALA A 328 -9.20 10.38 4.08
C ALA A 328 -9.99 11.52 4.75
N SER A 329 -11.25 11.70 4.37
CA SER A 329 -12.14 12.70 4.97
C SER A 329 -12.43 12.37 6.44
N ALA A 330 -12.72 11.11 6.76
CA ALA A 330 -12.96 10.67 8.14
C ALA A 330 -11.73 10.91 9.04
N GLY A 331 -10.54 10.58 8.53
CA GLY A 331 -9.28 10.81 9.22
C GLY A 331 -8.96 12.30 9.41
N GLN A 332 -9.25 13.15 8.41
CA GLN A 332 -9.10 14.60 8.53
C GLN A 332 -10.06 15.22 9.56
N GLU A 333 -11.31 14.78 9.57
CA GLU A 333 -12.36 15.33 10.43
C GLU A 333 -12.38 14.72 11.84
N GLN A 334 -11.60 13.64 12.07
CA GLN A 334 -11.65 12.80 13.27
C GLN A 334 -13.10 12.41 13.60
N SER A 335 -13.87 12.09 12.55
CA SER A 335 -15.34 11.98 12.63
C SER A 335 -15.84 10.60 13.07
N GLU A 336 -14.95 9.61 13.07
CA GLU A 336 -15.19 8.23 13.46
C GLU A 336 -14.11 7.77 14.44
N PRO A 337 -14.42 6.84 15.36
CA PRO A 337 -13.36 6.17 16.12
C PRO A 337 -12.45 5.33 15.23
N PHE A 338 -11.20 5.16 15.64
CA PHE A 338 -10.34 4.11 15.10
C PHE A 338 -10.38 2.88 15.99
N TYR A 339 -10.71 1.72 15.43
CA TYR A 339 -10.85 0.48 16.19
C TYR A 339 -9.55 -0.31 16.18
N LEU A 340 -8.96 -0.57 17.36
CA LEU A 340 -7.72 -1.35 17.48
C LEU A 340 -8.00 -2.86 17.56
N ASP A 341 -9.24 -3.22 17.89
CA ASP A 341 -9.73 -4.59 17.84
C ASP A 341 -11.17 -4.62 17.30
N GLY A 342 -11.84 -5.76 17.41
CA GLY A 342 -13.22 -5.89 16.97
C GLY A 342 -13.38 -6.57 15.61
N ALA A 343 -14.64 -6.72 15.20
CA ALA A 343 -15.05 -7.28 13.93
C ALA A 343 -16.51 -6.90 13.67
N ASP A 344 -17.00 -6.96 12.44
CA ASP A 344 -18.42 -6.67 12.14
C ASP A 344 -19.45 -7.58 12.87
N ASN A 345 -18.99 -8.67 13.51
CA ASN A 345 -19.81 -9.64 14.21
C ASN A 345 -19.60 -9.65 15.74
N TRP A 346 -18.71 -8.79 16.28
CA TRP A 346 -18.55 -8.60 17.72
C TRP A 346 -18.15 -7.15 18.07
N GLU A 347 -18.49 -6.72 19.28
CA GLU A 347 -18.14 -5.37 19.73
C GLU A 347 -16.63 -5.22 19.99
N PRO A 348 -16.01 -4.08 19.61
CA PRO A 348 -14.63 -3.76 19.95
C PRO A 348 -14.48 -3.50 21.46
N THR A 349 -13.27 -3.73 21.98
CA THR A 349 -12.87 -3.43 23.35
C THR A 349 -11.78 -2.36 23.45
N GLU A 350 -11.06 -2.10 22.37
CA GLU A 350 -9.95 -1.14 22.27
C GLU A 350 -10.18 -0.23 21.05
N MET A 351 -10.22 1.09 21.28
CA MET A 351 -10.48 2.08 20.25
C MET A 351 -9.94 3.45 20.65
N LEU A 352 -9.55 4.23 19.64
CA LEU A 352 -9.12 5.62 19.76
C LEU A 352 -10.30 6.53 19.38
N ASP A 353 -10.83 7.30 20.35
CA ASP A 353 -12.00 8.17 20.16
C ASP A 353 -11.90 9.47 21.00
N PRO A 354 -11.59 10.63 20.37
CA PRO A 354 -11.19 10.74 18.96
C PRO A 354 -9.81 10.09 18.74
N HIS A 355 -9.56 9.58 17.54
CA HIS A 355 -8.19 9.22 17.14
C HIS A 355 -7.34 10.47 16.91
N ALA A 356 -6.01 10.34 16.87
CA ALA A 356 -5.10 11.44 16.56
C ALA A 356 -5.38 12.05 15.18
N CYS A 357 -5.03 13.32 14.95
CA CYS A 357 -5.06 13.90 13.60
C CYS A 357 -3.85 13.47 12.74
N GLY A 358 -2.83 12.89 13.39
CA GLY A 358 -1.63 12.34 12.76
C GLY A 358 -0.58 11.98 13.81
N TYR A 359 0.54 11.44 13.36
CA TYR A 359 1.64 10.96 14.20
C TYR A 359 2.94 11.64 13.79
N LEU A 360 3.67 12.18 14.75
CA LEU A 360 5.03 12.67 14.54
C LEU A 360 6.03 11.57 14.90
N LEU A 361 6.84 11.17 13.92
CA LEU A 361 7.91 10.21 14.07
C LEU A 361 9.26 10.93 14.16
N HIS A 362 10.18 10.40 14.95
CA HIS A 362 11.59 10.72 14.76
C HIS A 362 12.09 10.11 13.43
N SER A 363 13.06 10.74 12.78
CA SER A 363 13.64 10.29 11.51
C SER A 363 14.11 8.82 11.54
N SER A 364 14.67 8.35 12.66
CA SER A 364 15.03 6.93 12.82
C SER A 364 13.82 6.00 12.84
N GLN A 365 12.72 6.40 13.47
CA GLN A 365 11.48 5.63 13.47
C GLN A 365 10.87 5.60 12.07
N ALA A 366 10.91 6.72 11.34
CA ALA A 366 10.49 6.78 9.95
C ALA A 366 11.35 5.88 9.05
N ASP A 367 12.66 5.79 9.30
CA ASP A 367 13.55 4.84 8.62
C ASP A 367 13.14 3.37 8.90
N ASP A 368 12.81 3.04 10.16
CA ASP A 368 12.37 1.69 10.56
C ASP A 368 11.07 1.27 9.86
N VAL A 369 10.15 2.22 9.63
CA VAL A 369 8.89 1.98 8.90
C VAL A 369 8.92 2.39 7.43
N SER A 370 10.08 2.70 6.86
CA SER A 370 10.21 3.17 5.46
C SER A 370 9.54 2.24 4.45
N ARG A 371 9.69 0.91 4.62
CA ARG A 371 8.98 -0.08 3.80
C ARG A 371 7.46 0.04 3.91
N HIS A 372 6.93 0.31 5.10
CA HIS A 372 5.49 0.46 5.31
C HIS A 372 5.00 1.76 4.68
N ILE A 373 5.78 2.84 4.80
CA ILE A 373 5.50 4.11 4.11
C ILE A 373 5.41 3.88 2.60
N ASP A 374 6.38 3.17 2.01
CA ASP A 374 6.39 2.89 0.58
C ASP A 374 5.25 1.94 0.18
N SER A 375 5.11 0.78 0.84
CA SER A 375 4.18 -0.29 0.44
C SER A 375 2.71 0.02 0.73
N PHE A 376 2.42 0.94 1.65
CA PHE A 376 1.07 1.46 1.84
C PHE A 376 0.90 2.85 1.25
N SER A 377 1.88 3.36 0.48
CA SER A 377 1.84 4.70 -0.10
C SER A 377 1.43 5.79 0.92
N LEU A 378 1.99 5.73 2.13
CA LEU A 378 1.62 6.63 3.21
C LEU A 378 2.07 8.07 2.92
N GLU A 379 1.16 9.02 3.10
CA GLU A 379 1.45 10.44 2.96
C GLU A 379 2.21 10.95 4.18
N THR A 380 3.40 11.49 3.95
CA THR A 380 4.30 12.00 4.99
C THR A 380 4.85 13.39 4.65
N GLU A 381 5.20 14.17 5.69
CA GLU A 381 5.83 15.49 5.59
C GLU A 381 7.07 15.54 6.48
N GLU A 382 8.20 16.04 5.95
CA GLU A 382 9.36 16.35 6.79
C GLU A 382 9.09 17.60 7.63
N VAL A 383 9.22 17.48 8.95
CA VAL A 383 8.88 18.53 9.91
C VAL A 383 10.09 18.76 10.83
N GLY A 384 10.75 19.90 10.68
CA GLY A 384 12.04 20.12 11.33
C GLY A 384 13.17 19.38 10.62
N LYS A 385 14.25 19.03 11.32
CA LYS A 385 15.36 18.25 10.74
C LYS A 385 15.25 16.76 11.04
N ASN A 386 14.54 16.40 12.11
CA ASN A 386 14.50 15.05 12.64
C ASN A 386 13.06 14.56 12.84
N GLY A 387 12.04 15.34 12.48
CA GLY A 387 10.64 14.94 12.51
C GLY A 387 10.09 14.54 11.15
N VAL A 388 9.26 13.51 11.12
CA VAL A 388 8.45 13.10 9.97
C VAL A 388 7.01 12.98 10.43
N PHE A 389 6.12 13.78 9.87
CA PHE A 389 4.70 13.77 10.19
C PHE A 389 3.93 12.87 9.24
N VAL A 390 3.15 11.94 9.80
CA VAL A 390 2.23 11.05 9.08
C VAL A 390 0.81 11.50 9.38
N THR A 391 0.13 12.05 8.39
CA THR A 391 -1.22 12.61 8.56
C THR A 391 -2.29 11.52 8.67
N MET A 392 -3.38 11.72 9.41
CA MET A 392 -4.58 10.88 9.27
C MET A 392 -5.49 11.32 8.12
N ALA A 393 -5.25 12.50 7.53
CA ALA A 393 -5.99 13.03 6.39
C ALA A 393 -5.55 12.41 5.05
N GLN A 394 -5.49 11.08 4.97
CA GLN A 394 -5.03 10.33 3.81
C GLN A 394 -5.84 9.04 3.60
N PRO A 395 -5.89 8.47 2.38
CA PRO A 395 -6.62 7.23 2.10
C PRO A 395 -6.28 6.09 3.05
N MET A 396 -4.99 5.91 3.33
CA MET A 396 -4.47 4.80 4.12
C MET A 396 -4.47 5.05 5.62
N MET A 397 -5.28 6.01 6.11
CA MET A 397 -5.56 6.16 7.53
C MET A 397 -6.01 4.84 8.19
N THR A 398 -6.56 3.91 7.40
CA THR A 398 -7.00 2.56 7.77
C THR A 398 -5.91 1.69 8.41
N VAL A 399 -4.64 1.97 8.14
CA VAL A 399 -3.49 1.22 8.70
C VAL A 399 -2.56 2.07 9.57
N VAL A 400 -2.64 3.40 9.49
CA VAL A 400 -1.70 4.31 10.16
C VAL A 400 -1.63 4.06 11.69
N PRO A 401 -2.74 4.05 12.45
CA PRO A 401 -2.66 3.77 13.89
C PRO A 401 -2.20 2.34 14.21
N PHE A 402 -2.52 1.35 13.37
CA PHE A 402 -2.00 -0.01 13.56
C PHE A 402 -0.48 -0.07 13.46
N LEU A 403 0.15 0.79 12.66
CA LEU A 403 1.59 0.85 12.47
C LEU A 403 2.29 1.71 13.52
N LEU A 404 1.66 2.83 13.93
CA LEU A 404 2.34 3.94 14.61
C LEU A 404 1.83 4.24 16.03
N ASP A 405 0.64 3.77 16.41
CA ASP A 405 0.06 4.09 17.71
C ASP A 405 0.58 3.15 18.81
N GLY A 406 0.99 3.69 19.95
CA GLY A 406 1.48 2.92 21.09
C GLY A 406 0.42 2.04 21.76
N GLU A 407 -0.87 2.33 21.54
CA GLU A 407 -1.97 1.48 22.02
C GLU A 407 -2.25 0.28 21.10
N ALA A 408 -1.71 0.26 19.87
CA ALA A 408 -1.92 -0.85 18.95
C ALA A 408 -1.12 -2.10 19.36
N SER A 409 -1.71 -3.28 19.16
CA SER A 409 -1.13 -4.55 19.64
C SER A 409 0.11 -5.01 18.86
N TYR A 410 0.28 -4.55 17.62
CA TYR A 410 1.32 -5.03 16.69
C TYR A 410 1.96 -3.88 15.90
N ASN A 411 2.04 -2.70 16.51
CA ASN A 411 2.71 -1.55 15.92
C ASN A 411 4.19 -1.82 15.62
N GLU A 412 4.69 -1.14 14.60
CA GLU A 412 6.10 -1.22 14.20
C GLU A 412 6.96 -0.25 15.01
N VAL A 413 6.42 0.94 15.26
CA VAL A 413 7.03 2.00 16.07
C VAL A 413 5.97 2.70 16.89
N GLU A 414 6.38 3.41 17.93
CA GLU A 414 5.52 4.26 18.73
C GLU A 414 5.74 5.73 18.36
N GLY A 415 4.87 6.26 17.50
CA GLY A 415 4.86 7.66 17.11
C GLY A 415 4.19 8.56 18.16
N LEU A 416 4.56 9.84 18.14
CA LEU A 416 3.89 10.84 18.97
C LEU A 416 2.54 11.20 18.33
N ALA A 417 1.45 10.70 18.92
CA ALA A 417 0.09 11.06 18.53
C ALA A 417 -0.18 12.57 18.74
N LEU A 418 -0.66 13.25 17.70
CA LEU A 418 -1.02 14.66 17.75
C LEU A 418 -2.54 14.86 17.78
N GLU A 419 -3.03 15.69 18.70
CA GLU A 419 -4.45 16.08 18.78
C GLU A 419 -4.78 17.27 17.86
N ASP A 420 -3.80 18.14 17.59
CA ASP A 420 -3.90 19.31 16.71
C ASP A 420 -2.74 19.30 15.72
N CYS A 421 -3.07 19.22 14.43
CA CYS A 421 -2.12 19.12 13.34
C CYS A 421 -2.04 20.42 12.52
N SER A 422 -2.57 21.54 13.04
CA SER A 422 -2.39 22.86 12.41
C SER A 422 -0.92 23.28 12.36
N ASP A 423 -0.12 22.76 13.29
CA ASP A 423 1.33 22.84 13.31
C ASP A 423 1.90 21.52 13.85
N PRO A 424 2.30 20.57 12.99
CA PRO A 424 2.74 19.24 13.41
C PRO A 424 4.17 19.23 13.99
N ARG A 425 4.78 20.39 14.20
CA ARG A 425 6.13 20.52 14.77
C ARG A 425 6.14 20.11 16.24
N ILE A 426 7.27 19.55 16.67
CA ILE A 426 7.47 19.17 18.07
C ILE A 426 7.30 20.37 18.99
N THR A 427 6.65 20.15 20.14
CA THR A 427 6.43 21.13 21.22
C THR A 427 7.03 20.61 22.52
N ALA A 428 7.17 21.44 23.56
CA ALA A 428 7.65 20.94 24.85
C ALA A 428 6.64 19.98 25.51
N SER A 429 5.34 20.13 25.24
CA SER A 429 4.32 19.16 25.65
C SER A 429 4.47 17.84 24.90
N GLY A 430 4.77 17.88 23.59
CA GLY A 430 5.09 16.68 22.81
C GLY A 430 6.32 15.94 23.33
N LEU A 431 7.38 16.67 23.69
CA LEU A 431 8.55 16.08 24.35
C LEU A 431 8.22 15.47 25.73
N GLN A 432 7.22 15.98 26.46
CA GLN A 432 6.78 15.35 27.73
C GLN A 432 6.16 13.98 27.45
N THR A 433 5.25 13.90 26.49
CA THR A 433 4.65 12.63 26.08
C THR A 433 5.73 11.65 25.63
N LEU A 434 6.67 12.09 24.82
CA LEU A 434 7.77 11.23 24.36
C LEU A 434 8.68 10.73 25.49
N VAL A 435 8.91 11.54 26.54
CA VAL A 435 9.63 11.07 27.74
C VAL A 435 8.86 9.96 28.45
N GLU A 436 7.52 10.06 28.51
CA GLU A 436 6.68 9.00 29.10
C GLU A 436 6.73 7.72 28.24
N GLN A 437 6.60 7.84 26.92
CA GLN A 437 6.71 6.70 25.99
C GLN A 437 8.06 5.99 26.10
N LEU A 438 9.16 6.75 26.14
CA LEU A 438 10.51 6.18 26.29
C LEU A 438 10.73 5.53 27.68
N ASP A 439 10.06 6.00 28.74
CA ASP A 439 10.07 5.32 30.04
C ASP A 439 9.33 3.98 29.99
N GLU A 440 8.19 3.93 29.32
CA GLU A 440 7.42 2.70 29.11
C GLU A 440 8.16 1.69 28.23
N ALA A 441 8.88 2.17 27.20
CA ALA A 441 9.78 1.39 26.36
C ALA A 441 11.04 0.87 27.10
N GLY A 442 11.32 1.40 28.30
CA GLY A 442 12.45 0.97 29.12
C GLY A 442 13.77 1.63 28.78
N GLU A 443 13.74 2.79 28.10
CA GLU A 443 14.94 3.55 27.73
C GLU A 443 15.60 4.23 28.94
N PHE A 444 14.93 4.26 30.10
CA PHE A 444 15.46 4.81 31.34
C PHE A 444 15.81 3.73 32.37
N GLU A 445 17.09 3.65 32.73
CA GLU A 445 17.60 2.76 33.78
C GLU A 445 17.34 3.30 35.20
N ASN A 446 17.04 4.60 35.32
CA ASN A 446 16.78 5.28 36.58
C ASN A 446 15.35 5.82 36.63
N SER A 447 14.57 5.34 37.60
CA SER A 447 13.17 5.75 37.78
C SER A 447 12.94 7.24 38.08
N ASP A 448 13.97 7.98 38.50
CA ASP A 448 13.89 9.42 38.76
C ASP A 448 14.25 10.27 37.52
N ALA A 449 14.88 9.67 36.50
CA ALA A 449 15.34 10.38 35.31
C ALA A 449 14.19 10.93 34.42
N PRO A 450 13.17 10.12 34.06
CA PRO A 450 12.02 10.62 33.30
C PRO A 450 11.32 11.76 34.02
N HIS A 451 11.09 11.62 35.34
CA HIS A 451 10.45 12.65 36.14
C HIS A 451 11.23 13.98 36.16
N ALA A 452 12.57 13.93 36.13
CA ALA A 452 13.37 15.14 36.07
C ALA A 452 13.22 15.88 34.73
N LEU A 453 13.13 15.15 33.62
CA LEU A 453 12.88 15.71 32.28
C LEU A 453 11.48 16.31 32.19
N ASP A 454 10.45 15.58 32.63
CA ASP A 454 9.05 16.03 32.68
C ASP A 454 8.90 17.35 33.46
N VAL A 455 9.47 17.43 34.67
CA VAL A 455 9.40 18.65 35.49
C VAL A 455 10.04 19.85 34.79
N HIS A 456 11.14 19.62 34.07
CA HIS A 456 11.82 20.69 33.32
C HIS A 456 10.97 21.14 32.12
N LEU A 457 10.48 20.20 31.31
CA LEU A 457 9.64 20.47 30.14
C LEU A 457 8.32 21.15 30.51
N ARG A 458 7.75 20.89 31.69
CA ARG A 458 6.57 21.64 32.17
C ARG A 458 6.83 23.14 32.31
N SER A 459 8.06 23.52 32.64
CA SER A 459 8.44 24.93 32.69
C SER A 459 8.58 25.51 31.28
N VAL A 460 9.11 24.73 30.33
CA VAL A 460 9.25 25.14 28.92
C VAL A 460 7.89 25.31 28.26
N SER A 461 7.00 24.32 28.40
CA SER A 461 5.61 24.37 27.92
C SER A 461 4.87 25.61 28.44
N HIS A 462 5.07 25.98 29.71
CA HIS A 462 4.52 27.23 30.26
C HIS A 462 5.06 28.52 29.61
N TYR A 463 6.29 28.49 29.07
CA TYR A 463 6.87 29.60 28.32
C TYR A 463 6.39 29.62 26.87
N GLU A 464 6.21 28.46 26.22
CA GLU A 464 5.55 28.35 24.91
C GLU A 464 4.13 28.95 24.98
N ASP A 465 3.33 28.58 25.98
CA ASP A 465 1.98 29.11 26.21
C ASP A 465 1.93 30.64 26.40
N GLN A 466 3.03 31.24 26.86
CA GLN A 466 3.15 32.69 27.06
C GLN A 466 3.84 33.41 25.91
N GLU A 467 4.19 32.70 24.84
CA GLU A 467 4.97 33.22 23.72
C GLU A 467 6.33 33.83 24.16
N GLU A 468 6.90 33.35 25.27
CA GLU A 468 8.19 33.82 25.81
C GLU A 468 9.37 33.09 25.14
N THR A 469 9.55 33.29 23.83
CA THR A 469 10.50 32.55 22.97
C THR A 469 11.95 32.52 23.50
N ASP A 470 12.47 33.66 23.98
CA ASP A 470 13.82 33.73 24.56
C ASP A 470 14.01 32.75 25.74
N LYS A 471 12.96 32.57 26.56
CA LYS A 471 13.01 31.65 27.70
C LYS A 471 12.86 30.21 27.26
N VAL A 472 12.08 29.93 26.21
CA VAL A 472 12.00 28.58 25.62
C VAL A 472 13.40 28.15 25.19
N VAL A 473 14.08 28.95 24.36
CA VAL A 473 15.44 28.64 23.88
C VAL A 473 16.44 28.52 25.04
N GLU A 474 16.43 29.45 26.01
CA GLU A 474 17.32 29.38 27.19
C GLU A 474 17.09 28.10 28.00
N HIS A 475 15.84 27.74 28.27
CA HIS A 475 15.52 26.56 29.06
C HIS A 475 15.75 25.26 28.31
N MET A 476 15.61 25.22 26.98
CA MET A 476 15.97 24.04 26.19
C MET A 476 17.48 23.77 26.20
N GLY A 477 18.33 24.79 26.26
CA GLY A 477 19.76 24.59 26.55
C GLY A 477 20.01 23.88 27.88
N GLY A 478 19.24 24.22 28.92
CA GLY A 478 19.28 23.51 30.21
C GLY A 478 18.71 22.09 30.16
N PHE A 479 17.79 21.82 29.24
CA PHE A 479 17.28 20.47 28.97
C PHE A 479 18.36 19.58 28.37
N HIS A 480 19.14 20.07 27.39
CA HIS A 480 20.31 19.34 26.88
C HIS A 480 21.34 19.04 27.96
N ASP A 481 21.63 19.99 28.86
CA ASP A 481 22.53 19.73 29.98
C ASP A 481 22.02 18.58 30.87
N LEU A 482 20.69 18.52 31.07
CA LEU A 482 20.05 17.45 31.84
C LEU A 482 20.12 16.11 31.10
N LEU A 483 19.82 16.06 29.79
CA LEU A 483 19.95 14.85 28.97
C LEU A 483 21.39 14.33 28.96
N ASN A 484 22.38 15.20 28.74
CA ASN A 484 23.80 14.83 28.77
C ASN A 484 24.20 14.25 30.13
N HIS A 485 23.71 14.84 31.22
CA HIS A 485 23.93 14.30 32.56
C HIS A 485 23.34 12.90 32.72
N GLN A 486 22.14 12.65 32.18
CA GLN A 486 21.52 11.33 32.25
C GLN A 486 22.30 10.30 31.44
N LEU A 487 22.73 10.64 30.22
CA LEU A 487 23.54 9.77 29.37
C LEU A 487 24.91 9.46 30.03
N ASP A 488 25.61 10.47 30.55
CA ASP A 488 26.90 10.31 31.23
C ASP A 488 26.82 9.36 32.45
N ASN A 489 25.66 9.29 33.09
CA ASN A 489 25.41 8.39 34.21
C ASN A 489 24.77 7.05 33.81
N GLN A 490 24.55 6.82 32.50
CA GLN A 490 23.86 5.64 31.96
C GLN A 490 22.45 5.49 32.55
N TRP A 491 21.75 6.62 32.74
CA TRP A 491 20.37 6.64 33.23
C TRP A 491 19.34 6.66 32.11
N ILE A 492 19.76 7.03 30.91
CA ILE A 492 19.03 6.92 29.65
C ILE A 492 19.92 6.14 28.68
N SER A 493 19.31 5.38 27.79
CA SER A 493 19.99 4.72 26.68
C SER A 493 20.60 5.74 25.68
N GLU A 494 21.45 5.26 24.77
CA GLU A 494 21.95 6.10 23.68
C GLU A 494 20.83 6.48 22.70
N GLU A 495 19.86 5.58 22.48
CA GLU A 495 18.73 5.76 21.56
C GLU A 495 17.73 6.79 22.10
N GLY A 496 17.24 6.62 23.32
CA GLY A 496 16.35 7.59 23.96
C GLY A 496 17.00 8.96 24.15
N PHE A 497 18.33 9.02 24.36
CA PHE A 497 19.05 10.29 24.36
C PHE A 497 19.05 10.95 22.97
N ASP A 498 19.36 10.19 21.92
CA ASP A 498 19.45 10.71 20.56
C ASP A 498 18.11 11.30 20.12
N ILE A 499 17.02 10.54 20.25
CA ILE A 499 15.65 10.96 19.91
C ILE A 499 15.28 12.25 20.67
N LEU A 500 15.45 12.29 22.00
CA LEU A 500 15.07 13.46 22.79
C LEU A 500 15.95 14.67 22.51
N ALA A 501 17.25 14.47 22.26
CA ALA A 501 18.18 15.56 22.00
C ALA A 501 17.93 16.19 20.63
N THR A 502 17.75 15.38 19.58
CA THR A 502 17.53 15.89 18.22
C THR A 502 16.18 16.57 18.08
N LEU A 503 15.12 16.04 18.69
CA LEU A 503 13.82 16.71 18.73
C LEU A 503 13.81 17.94 19.65
N ALA A 504 14.66 17.99 20.69
CA ALA A 504 14.89 19.21 21.45
C ALA A 504 15.58 20.31 20.62
N ASP A 505 16.51 19.93 19.74
CA ASP A 505 17.13 20.86 18.78
C ASP A 505 16.07 21.36 17.77
N ASP A 506 15.21 20.49 17.25
CA ASP A 506 14.10 20.89 16.36
C ASP A 506 13.13 21.86 17.06
N LEU A 507 12.84 21.62 18.35
CA LEU A 507 12.03 22.54 19.16
C LEU A 507 12.70 23.90 19.30
N ILE A 508 14.02 23.95 19.53
CA ILE A 508 14.76 25.22 19.57
C ILE A 508 14.63 25.94 18.22
N GLU A 509 14.80 25.23 17.11
CA GLU A 509 14.72 25.78 15.76
C GLU A 509 13.33 26.35 15.43
N ASN A 510 12.26 25.83 16.03
CA ASN A 510 10.91 26.40 15.91
C ASN A 510 10.82 27.86 16.41
N TYR A 511 11.68 28.23 17.36
CA TYR A 511 11.69 29.54 18.03
C TYR A 511 12.94 30.37 17.76
N GLU A 512 14.01 29.76 17.25
CA GLU A 512 15.12 30.47 16.62
C GLU A 512 14.63 31.07 15.30
N VAL A 513 13.91 32.18 15.40
CA VAL A 513 13.56 33.03 14.27
C VAL A 513 14.85 33.23 13.47
N THR A 514 14.84 32.78 12.22
CA THR A 514 15.78 33.24 11.19
C THR A 514 15.56 34.74 11.05
N PHE A 515 16.16 35.53 11.95
CA PHE A 515 16.26 36.96 11.82
C PHE A 515 17.14 37.19 10.60
N ASP A 516 16.50 37.33 9.44
CA ASP A 516 17.17 37.67 8.20
C ASP A 516 17.60 39.14 8.29
N VAL A 517 18.80 39.32 8.84
CA VAL A 517 19.44 40.63 9.00
C VAL A 517 19.48 41.34 7.66
N ASP A 518 19.72 40.62 6.56
CA ASP A 518 19.86 41.21 5.24
C ASP A 518 18.50 41.74 4.74
N ARG A 519 17.43 40.96 4.88
CA ARG A 519 16.07 41.41 4.55
C ARG A 519 15.61 42.59 5.41
N VAL A 520 15.90 42.55 6.72
CA VAL A 520 15.59 43.67 7.63
C VAL A 520 16.37 44.93 7.24
N MET A 521 17.66 44.77 6.93
CA MET A 521 18.51 45.88 6.51
C MET A 521 18.10 46.43 5.14
N ASP A 522 17.58 45.60 4.22
CA ASP A 522 17.02 46.04 2.94
C ASP A 522 15.78 46.91 3.14
N HIS A 523 14.81 46.50 3.97
CA HIS A 523 13.64 47.33 4.29
C HIS A 523 14.04 48.65 4.98
N ILE A 524 14.99 48.59 5.93
CA ILE A 524 15.51 49.79 6.60
C ILE A 524 16.22 50.71 5.60
N SER A 525 17.04 50.16 4.71
CA SER A 525 17.75 50.91 3.67
C SER A 525 16.76 51.57 2.71
N HIS A 526 15.75 50.84 2.25
CA HIS A 526 14.73 51.39 1.36
C HIS A 526 13.98 52.56 2.02
N LEU A 527 13.48 52.37 3.24
CA LEU A 527 12.74 53.40 3.98
C LEU A 527 13.60 54.62 4.36
N SER A 528 14.92 54.47 4.51
CA SER A 528 15.80 55.52 5.04
C SER A 528 16.71 56.19 4.01
N GLU A 529 17.13 55.46 2.97
CA GLU A 529 18.03 55.94 1.92
C GLU A 529 17.29 56.21 0.62
N ASP A 530 16.43 55.28 0.18
CA ASP A 530 15.70 55.41 -1.10
C ASP A 530 14.54 56.42 -0.97
N ILE A 531 13.69 56.26 0.06
CA ILE A 531 12.57 57.18 0.33
C ILE A 531 13.05 58.40 1.11
N GLY A 532 13.75 58.19 2.22
CA GLY A 532 14.35 59.26 3.01
C GLY A 532 13.43 59.92 4.06
N PRO A 533 13.63 61.22 4.39
CA PRO A 533 12.96 61.86 5.52
C PRO A 533 11.44 62.06 5.33
N ARG A 534 10.64 61.40 6.16
CA ARG A 534 9.16 61.46 6.17
C ARG A 534 8.65 62.68 6.93
N VAL A 535 8.74 63.86 6.33
CA VAL A 535 8.16 65.07 6.91
C VAL A 535 6.65 65.00 6.76
N ALA A 536 5.91 65.37 7.81
CA ALA A 536 4.46 65.27 7.81
C ALA A 536 3.83 66.07 6.64
N GLY A 537 3.01 65.41 5.82
CA GLY A 537 2.38 65.90 4.59
C GLY A 537 3.26 65.87 3.34
N SER A 538 4.40 65.18 3.38
CA SER A 538 5.32 65.03 2.23
C SER A 538 4.96 63.85 1.33
N GLU A 539 5.52 63.84 0.12
CA GLU A 539 5.35 62.72 -0.83
C GLU A 539 6.06 61.47 -0.30
N GLU A 540 7.21 61.67 0.35
CA GLU A 540 8.02 60.63 0.98
C GLU A 540 7.31 59.98 2.20
N GLU A 541 6.45 60.72 2.91
CA GLU A 541 5.59 60.13 3.96
C GLU A 541 4.51 59.22 3.37
N LEU A 542 3.94 59.61 2.23
CA LEU A 542 2.94 58.80 1.53
C LEU A 542 3.59 57.53 0.95
N GLU A 543 4.72 57.68 0.26
CA GLU A 543 5.46 56.58 -0.38
C GLU A 543 5.94 55.55 0.66
N ALA A 544 6.39 55.99 1.84
CA ALA A 544 6.74 55.07 2.93
C ALA A 544 5.52 54.35 3.51
N ALA A 545 4.35 55.02 3.56
CA ALA A 545 3.13 54.39 4.04
C ALA A 545 2.62 53.33 3.05
N GLU A 546 2.65 53.63 1.76
CA GLU A 546 2.31 52.70 0.67
C GLU A 546 3.27 51.50 0.65
N TYR A 547 4.57 51.72 0.76
CA TYR A 547 5.56 50.64 0.84
C TYR A 547 5.29 49.68 2.01
N ILE A 548 4.98 50.23 3.18
CA ILE A 548 4.66 49.42 4.36
C ILE A 548 3.35 48.66 4.14
N GLU A 549 2.32 49.31 3.60
CA GLU A 549 1.03 48.68 3.28
C GLU A 549 1.22 47.48 2.33
N ASP A 550 1.96 47.67 1.23
CA ASP A 550 2.25 46.63 0.24
C ASP A 550 3.02 45.44 0.84
N GLU A 551 4.00 45.69 1.71
CA GLU A 551 4.76 44.61 2.37
C GLU A 551 3.84 43.81 3.30
N PHE A 552 2.98 44.46 4.09
CA PHE A 552 2.03 43.77 4.96
C PHE A 552 0.95 43.02 4.17
N ASP A 553 0.47 43.57 3.05
CA ASP A 553 -0.46 42.87 2.16
C ASP A 553 0.20 41.63 1.52
N SER A 554 1.48 41.73 1.13
CA SER A 554 2.23 40.60 0.56
C SER A 554 2.42 39.44 1.56
N LEU A 555 2.38 39.76 2.86
CA LEU A 555 2.43 38.80 3.97
C LEU A 555 1.04 38.29 4.37
N GLY A 556 -0.02 38.68 3.65
CA GLY A 556 -1.37 38.19 3.85
C GLY A 556 -2.17 38.91 4.95
N TYR A 557 -1.70 40.07 5.43
CA TYR A 557 -2.45 40.88 6.38
C TYR A 557 -3.49 41.76 5.67
N ASP A 558 -4.65 41.96 6.30
CA ASP A 558 -5.62 42.98 5.87
C ASP A 558 -5.14 44.36 6.37
N THR A 559 -4.70 45.22 5.44
CA THR A 559 -4.16 46.55 5.79
C THR A 559 -5.09 47.69 5.39
N SER A 560 -4.91 48.86 6.03
CA SER A 560 -5.56 50.10 5.59
C SER A 560 -4.81 51.35 6.04
N MET A 561 -4.63 52.31 5.13
CA MET A 561 -4.10 53.64 5.45
C MET A 561 -5.14 54.60 6.06
N GLN A 562 -4.77 55.26 7.18
CA GLN A 562 -5.58 56.31 7.81
C GLN A 562 -4.92 57.68 7.71
N THR A 563 -5.62 58.65 7.14
CA THR A 563 -5.16 60.06 7.07
C THR A 563 -5.57 60.86 8.30
N PHE A 564 -4.74 61.85 8.69
CA PHE A 564 -5.03 62.78 9.78
C PHE A 564 -4.62 64.22 9.45
N ASP A 565 -5.36 65.20 9.97
CA ASP A 565 -5.08 66.62 9.76
C ASP A 565 -3.94 67.12 10.66
N ILE A 566 -2.89 67.67 10.06
CA ILE A 566 -1.84 68.36 10.79
C ILE A 566 -2.30 69.79 11.07
N ARG A 567 -2.57 70.13 12.34
CA ARG A 567 -2.81 71.53 12.74
C ARG A 567 -1.49 72.30 12.67
N GLY A 568 -1.31 73.04 11.58
CA GLY A 568 -0.21 74.00 11.40
C GLY A 568 -0.24 75.19 12.35
#